data_AF-A0A6L6QMA3-F1
#
_entry.id   AF-A0A6L6QMA3-F1
#
_cell.length_a   1.000
_cell.length_b   1.000
_cell.length_c   1.000
_cell.angle_alpha   90.00
_cell.angle_beta   90.00
_cell.angle_gamma   90.00
#
_symmetry.space_group_name_H-M   'P 1'
#
loop_
_entity.id
_entity.type
_entity.pdbx_description
1 polymer ?
#
loop_
_entity_poly.entity_id
_entity_poly.type
_entity_poly.pdbx_seq_one_letter_code
_entity_poly.pdbx_strand_id
1 'polypeptide(L)'
;MATSVPTYDPKTTAQQLAQIYTQGRQSMIDAQTASANAIDKALNTLSLAMGTFRSSLSAMSSTGSVVSNKATFSSDVGTATANATAVAGNYQFYVEQLATAGQVSYSGITNSSVTGAAAGSLAVKLADGSSFTVSLANGDKDANNVLTAQEIAAAINMEATNNSRVTASTLTVNGQTRLVLTSNLTGQNNSVAGIDTTSLGDANLQSQLGDPNMVATAGTDAVVWVGAQNSAPANKITQASNTFNVVDGVAMTFTKAQAAGAPPVTLNVARDSGGTASNVQNFVDQWNKMMGTLADLTAAGDAAKGKDSGIYASDAGIASLKSRMQSLLRSTVGGASLVTYGITAQRDGTLALDKTRMDKALATNPTGLDAILGKVSLTSPSGVLGNLDALINSWTKVGTGQLASRKDANAHLQTELTARQAALQTQYDNAYNRYLAQFTQLQSLQSQMSGTTSMFEAMFSKSDS
;
A
#
# COMPACT_ATOMS: atom_id res chain seq x y z
N MET A 1 -40.19 60.23 47.93
CA MET A 1 -38.97 59.68 47.31
C MET A 1 -39.37 58.36 46.67
N ALA A 2 -39.52 58.32 45.34
CA ALA A 2 -39.75 57.06 44.63
C ALA A 2 -38.44 56.27 44.66
N THR A 3 -38.37 55.21 45.47
CA THR A 3 -37.29 54.24 45.41
C THR A 3 -37.44 53.49 44.10
N SER A 4 -36.53 53.70 43.15
CA SER A 4 -36.48 52.90 41.93
C SER A 4 -36.13 51.47 42.33
N VAL A 5 -37.16 50.62 42.49
CA VAL A 5 -36.99 49.20 42.74
C VAL A 5 -36.27 48.61 41.52
N PRO A 6 -35.13 47.93 41.68
CA PRO A 6 -34.43 47.36 40.55
C PRO A 6 -35.34 46.38 39.79
N THR A 7 -35.59 46.69 38.53
CA THR A 7 -36.34 45.84 37.59
C THR A 7 -35.44 44.68 37.17
N TYR A 8 -35.56 43.56 37.86
CA TYR A 8 -34.91 42.32 37.45
C TYR A 8 -35.77 41.64 36.38
N ASP A 9 -35.17 41.28 35.24
CA ASP A 9 -35.75 40.27 34.36
C ASP A 9 -35.43 38.88 34.95
N PRO A 10 -36.45 38.13 35.41
CA PRO A 10 -36.24 36.85 36.08
C PRO A 10 -35.46 35.83 35.25
N LYS A 11 -35.60 35.86 33.92
CA LYS A 11 -34.95 34.91 33.02
C LYS A 11 -33.45 35.16 32.92
N THR A 12 -33.05 36.38 32.56
CA THR A 12 -31.62 36.74 32.41
C THR A 12 -30.88 36.66 33.74
N THR A 13 -31.50 37.08 34.84
CA THR A 13 -30.88 37.01 36.18
C THR A 13 -30.68 35.56 36.63
N ALA A 14 -31.69 34.70 36.43
CA ALA A 14 -31.57 33.27 36.75
C ALA A 14 -30.50 32.57 35.92
N GLN A 15 -30.38 32.92 34.63
CA GLN A 15 -29.36 32.38 33.73
C GLN A 15 -27.95 32.74 34.21
N GLN A 16 -27.68 34.01 34.50
CA GLN A 16 -26.36 34.46 34.95
C GLN A 16 -25.92 33.77 36.24
N LEU A 17 -26.83 33.64 37.22
CA LEU A 17 -26.53 33.00 38.50
C LEU A 17 -26.34 31.48 38.35
N ALA A 18 -27.12 30.82 37.50
CA ALA A 18 -26.91 29.41 37.18
C ALA A 18 -25.56 29.18 36.47
N GLN A 19 -25.16 30.09 35.57
CA GLN A 19 -23.86 30.03 34.89
C GLN A 19 -22.71 30.20 35.88
N ILE A 20 -22.75 31.22 36.74
CA ILE A 20 -21.72 31.43 37.78
C ILE A 20 -21.62 30.19 38.70
N TYR A 21 -22.76 29.57 39.04
CA TYR A 21 -22.81 28.38 39.89
C TYR A 21 -22.10 27.15 39.29
N THR A 22 -22.06 27.03 37.96
CA THR A 22 -21.42 25.89 37.27
C THR A 22 -20.08 26.20 36.60
N GLN A 23 -19.74 27.48 36.41
CA GLN A 23 -18.61 27.94 35.60
C GLN A 23 -17.27 27.29 35.95
N GLY A 24 -16.91 27.20 37.24
CA GLY A 24 -15.64 26.60 37.65
C GLY A 24 -15.53 25.12 37.29
N ARG A 25 -16.64 24.37 37.44
CA ARG A 25 -16.70 22.95 37.07
C ARG A 25 -16.73 22.76 35.57
N GLN A 26 -17.45 23.64 34.84
CA GLN A 26 -17.47 23.64 33.39
C GLN A 26 -16.05 23.83 32.84
N SER A 27 -15.33 24.84 33.34
CA SER A 27 -13.95 25.13 32.92
C SER A 27 -12.99 23.96 33.14
N MET A 28 -13.14 23.23 34.26
CA MET A 28 -12.34 22.03 34.53
C MET A 28 -12.68 20.87 33.57
N ILE A 29 -13.98 20.62 33.33
CA ILE A 29 -14.42 19.57 32.38
C ILE A 29 -13.95 19.91 30.97
N ASP A 30 -14.06 21.17 30.54
CA ASP A 30 -13.60 21.64 29.24
C ASP A 30 -12.09 21.43 29.07
N ALA A 31 -11.29 21.82 30.07
CA ALA A 31 -9.84 21.62 30.05
C ALA A 31 -9.45 20.13 30.02
N GLN A 32 -10.13 19.28 30.81
CA GLN A 32 -9.91 17.84 30.81
C GLN A 32 -10.32 17.20 29.47
N THR A 33 -11.43 17.64 28.89
CA THR A 33 -11.93 17.17 27.59
C THR A 33 -10.99 17.57 26.46
N ALA A 34 -10.51 18.82 26.46
CA ALA A 34 -9.51 19.28 25.50
C ALA A 34 -8.22 18.46 25.60
N SER A 35 -7.74 18.19 26.82
CA SER A 35 -6.57 17.34 27.06
C SER A 35 -6.77 15.91 26.57
N ALA A 36 -7.89 15.26 26.92
CA ALA A 36 -8.22 13.89 26.48
C ALA A 36 -8.32 13.78 24.95
N ASN A 37 -8.87 14.80 24.28
CA ASN A 37 -8.93 14.87 22.83
C ASN A 37 -7.53 15.06 22.20
N ALA A 38 -6.66 15.85 22.82
CA ALA A 38 -5.27 16.00 22.38
C ALA A 38 -4.47 14.69 22.56
N ILE A 39 -4.68 13.99 23.67
CA ILE A 39 -4.10 12.66 23.94
C ILE A 39 -4.55 11.66 22.87
N ASP A 40 -5.85 11.59 22.55
CA ASP A 40 -6.36 10.68 21.52
C ASP A 40 -5.69 10.93 20.16
N LYS A 41 -5.66 12.20 19.72
CA LYS A 41 -4.97 12.61 18.49
C LYS A 41 -3.51 12.19 18.49
N ALA A 42 -2.80 12.39 19.60
CA ALA A 42 -1.40 12.04 19.73
C ALA A 42 -1.15 10.52 19.72
N LEU A 43 -2.00 9.72 20.38
CA LEU A 43 -1.95 8.25 20.30
C LEU A 43 -2.20 7.77 18.88
N ASN A 44 -3.12 8.41 18.15
CA ASN A 44 -3.39 8.09 16.75
C ASN A 44 -2.19 8.44 15.85
N THR A 45 -1.60 9.63 16.01
CA THR A 45 -0.36 10.01 15.30
C THR A 45 0.78 9.04 15.58
N LEU A 46 0.98 8.67 16.85
CA LEU A 46 2.01 7.70 17.24
C LEU A 46 1.74 6.31 16.65
N SER A 47 0.49 5.86 16.69
CA SER A 47 0.06 4.58 16.10
C SER A 47 0.31 4.52 14.59
N LEU A 48 0.00 5.61 13.87
CA LEU A 48 0.25 5.71 12.43
C LEU A 48 1.76 5.72 12.14
N ALA A 49 2.53 6.54 12.85
CA ALA A 49 3.98 6.61 12.68
C ALA A 49 4.67 5.25 12.94
N MET A 50 4.28 4.56 14.01
CA MET A 50 4.76 3.21 14.32
C MET A 50 4.36 2.20 13.24
N GLY A 51 3.11 2.24 12.76
CA GLY A 51 2.63 1.37 11.69
C GLY A 51 3.41 1.56 10.39
N THR A 52 3.58 2.82 9.95
CA THR A 52 4.37 3.16 8.76
C THR A 52 5.83 2.73 8.93
N PHE A 53 6.42 2.96 10.09
CA PHE A 53 7.80 2.56 10.35
C PHE A 53 7.95 1.03 10.30
N ARG A 54 7.08 0.26 10.96
CA ARG A 54 7.07 -1.21 10.87
C ARG A 54 6.91 -1.72 9.44
N SER A 55 5.98 -1.17 8.66
CA SER A 55 5.82 -1.54 7.25
C SER A 55 7.10 -1.32 6.45
N SER A 56 7.84 -0.24 6.72
CA SER A 56 9.13 0.00 6.07
C SER A 56 10.21 -1.01 6.47
N LEU A 57 10.25 -1.42 7.75
CA LEU A 57 11.17 -2.48 8.22
C LEU A 57 10.85 -3.82 7.54
N SER A 58 9.56 -4.18 7.45
CA SER A 58 9.10 -5.40 6.78
C SER A 58 9.40 -5.39 5.28
N ALA A 59 9.15 -4.27 4.60
CA ALA A 59 9.45 -4.13 3.17
C ALA A 59 10.95 -4.32 2.91
N MET A 60 11.80 -3.68 3.72
CA MET A 60 13.25 -3.84 3.60
C MET A 60 13.73 -5.25 3.97
N SER A 61 13.07 -5.93 4.91
CA SER A 61 13.39 -7.32 5.23
C SER A 61 12.93 -8.30 4.14
N SER A 62 11.88 -7.97 3.37
CA SER A 62 11.30 -8.84 2.36
C SER A 62 12.19 -9.00 1.11
N THR A 63 13.07 -8.04 0.86
CA THR A 63 14.06 -8.12 -0.23
C THR A 63 15.22 -9.08 0.09
N GLY A 64 15.27 -9.63 1.31
CA GLY A 64 16.28 -10.58 1.77
C GLY A 64 17.65 -9.97 2.09
N SER A 65 17.98 -8.83 1.47
CA SER A 65 19.19 -8.04 1.71
C SER A 65 18.88 -6.56 1.48
N VAL A 66 19.61 -5.70 2.21
CA VAL A 66 19.63 -4.25 1.97
C VAL A 66 20.64 -3.89 0.88
N VAL A 67 21.64 -4.75 0.69
CA VAL A 67 22.60 -4.68 -0.41
C VAL A 67 21.90 -5.05 -1.71
N SER A 68 21.98 -4.16 -2.68
CA SER A 68 21.45 -4.38 -4.03
C SER A 68 22.57 -4.83 -4.95
N ASN A 69 22.23 -5.72 -5.89
CA ASN A 69 23.08 -6.11 -6.99
C ASN A 69 22.47 -5.64 -8.31
N LYS A 70 23.33 -5.43 -9.31
CA LYS A 70 22.93 -5.10 -10.67
C LYS A 70 23.59 -6.08 -11.63
N ALA A 71 22.83 -6.52 -12.62
CA ALA A 71 23.31 -7.24 -13.76
C ALA A 71 23.20 -6.34 -15.00
N THR A 72 24.27 -6.21 -15.78
CA THR A 72 24.34 -5.33 -16.95
C THR A 72 24.97 -6.05 -18.13
N PHE A 73 24.37 -5.97 -19.29
CA PHE A 73 24.98 -6.45 -20.53
C PHE A 73 25.90 -5.39 -21.14
N SER A 74 26.97 -5.82 -21.79
CA SER A 74 27.88 -4.95 -22.52
C SER A 74 27.32 -4.40 -23.84
N SER A 75 26.10 -4.81 -24.23
CA SER A 75 25.40 -4.34 -25.44
C SER A 75 23.89 -4.51 -25.29
N ASP A 76 23.11 -3.90 -26.19
CA ASP A 76 21.64 -3.86 -26.17
C ASP A 76 20.95 -5.16 -26.62
N VAL A 77 21.47 -6.33 -26.23
CA VAL A 77 20.86 -7.63 -26.53
C VAL A 77 19.66 -7.96 -25.64
N GLY A 78 19.53 -7.27 -24.51
CA GLY A 78 18.49 -7.55 -23.53
C GLY A 78 18.68 -6.79 -22.22
N THR A 79 17.92 -7.21 -21.21
CA THR A 79 17.97 -6.70 -19.85
C THR A 79 18.32 -7.82 -18.88
N ALA A 80 18.93 -7.49 -17.74
CA ALA A 80 19.20 -8.45 -16.69
C ALA A 80 18.90 -7.84 -15.33
N THR A 81 18.41 -8.66 -14.40
CA THR A 81 18.16 -8.29 -13.01
C THR A 81 18.90 -9.25 -12.09
N ALA A 82 19.50 -8.72 -11.03
CA ALA A 82 20.20 -9.49 -10.01
C ALA A 82 19.48 -9.32 -8.67
N ASN A 83 19.25 -10.43 -7.97
CA ASN A 83 18.71 -10.42 -6.63
C ASN A 83 19.84 -10.30 -5.57
N ALA A 84 19.46 -10.34 -4.30
CA ALA A 84 20.37 -10.27 -3.16
C ALA A 84 21.44 -11.39 -3.10
N THR A 85 21.13 -12.58 -3.62
CA THR A 85 22.03 -13.75 -3.56
C THR A 85 22.99 -13.82 -4.75
N ALA A 86 22.80 -12.96 -5.75
CA ALA A 86 23.68 -12.89 -6.92
C ALA A 86 25.12 -12.58 -6.50
N VAL A 87 26.05 -13.41 -6.98
CA VAL A 87 27.48 -13.24 -6.74
C VAL A 87 28.08 -12.36 -7.84
N ALA A 88 28.97 -11.45 -7.46
CA ALA A 88 29.67 -10.60 -8.44
C ALA A 88 30.53 -11.45 -9.38
N GLY A 89 30.46 -11.15 -10.68
CA GLY A 89 31.17 -11.91 -11.70
C GLY A 89 30.84 -11.45 -13.12
N ASN A 90 31.66 -11.90 -14.06
CA ASN A 90 31.50 -11.64 -15.49
C ASN A 90 31.20 -12.95 -16.21
N TYR A 91 30.11 -12.95 -16.96
CA TYR A 91 29.65 -14.11 -17.73
C TYR A 91 29.56 -13.69 -19.20
N GLN A 92 29.83 -14.61 -20.12
CA GLN A 92 29.71 -14.33 -21.55
C GLN A 92 28.54 -15.12 -22.10
N PHE A 93 27.73 -14.49 -22.95
CA PHE A 93 26.60 -15.12 -23.61
C PHE A 93 26.57 -14.76 -25.08
N TYR A 94 26.11 -15.69 -25.92
CA TYR A 94 25.81 -15.44 -27.32
C TYR A 94 24.36 -15.81 -27.60
N VAL A 95 23.57 -14.84 -28.05
CA VAL A 95 22.15 -15.06 -28.39
C VAL A 95 22.04 -15.45 -29.86
N GLU A 96 21.78 -16.72 -30.14
CA GLU A 96 21.63 -17.23 -31.51
C GLU A 96 20.23 -16.96 -32.05
N GLN A 97 19.20 -17.19 -31.22
CA GLN A 97 17.80 -17.08 -31.63
C GLN A 97 16.94 -16.67 -30.44
N LEU A 98 15.89 -15.89 -30.70
CA LEU A 98 14.86 -15.55 -29.70
C LEU A 98 13.67 -16.48 -29.82
N ALA A 99 13.00 -16.72 -28.71
CA ALA A 99 11.72 -17.40 -28.71
C ALA A 99 10.65 -16.49 -29.31
N THR A 100 9.86 -17.05 -30.23
CA THR A 100 8.70 -16.37 -30.84
C THR A 100 7.43 -17.17 -30.60
N ALA A 101 6.30 -16.48 -30.53
CA ALA A 101 4.99 -17.12 -30.47
C ALA A 101 4.57 -17.61 -31.85
N GLY A 102 3.93 -18.77 -31.90
CA GLY A 102 3.32 -19.29 -33.12
C GLY A 102 1.93 -18.69 -33.36
N GLN A 103 1.55 -18.56 -34.63
CA GLN A 103 0.23 -18.12 -35.04
C GLN A 103 -0.29 -18.90 -36.24
N VAL A 104 -1.61 -19.00 -36.34
CA VAL A 104 -2.32 -19.51 -37.52
C VAL A 104 -3.34 -18.48 -37.98
N SER A 105 -3.52 -18.35 -39.29
CA SER A 105 -4.47 -17.45 -39.91
C SER A 105 -5.32 -18.20 -40.94
N TYR A 106 -6.62 -18.13 -40.75
CA TYR A 106 -7.64 -18.67 -41.66
C TYR A 106 -8.24 -17.55 -42.50
N SER A 107 -8.32 -17.73 -43.80
CA SER A 107 -8.92 -16.76 -44.74
C SER A 107 -10.28 -17.23 -45.24
N GLY A 108 -11.06 -16.28 -45.77
CA GLY A 108 -12.32 -16.62 -46.43
C GLY A 108 -13.43 -17.04 -45.47
N ILE A 109 -13.33 -16.66 -44.19
CA ILE A 109 -14.37 -16.94 -43.20
C ILE A 109 -15.62 -16.13 -43.56
N THR A 110 -16.69 -16.82 -43.94
CA THR A 110 -17.99 -16.20 -44.22
C THR A 110 -18.91 -16.33 -43.00
N ASN A 111 -19.88 -15.43 -42.91
CA ASN A 111 -20.91 -15.51 -41.89
C ASN A 111 -21.71 -16.81 -42.00
N SER A 112 -21.97 -17.44 -40.86
CA SER A 112 -22.80 -18.65 -40.75
C SER A 112 -24.20 -18.28 -40.25
N SER A 113 -25.25 -18.84 -40.85
CA SER A 113 -26.63 -18.73 -40.36
C SER A 113 -27.00 -19.82 -39.36
N VAL A 114 -26.05 -20.69 -38.99
CA VAL A 114 -26.24 -21.75 -37.99
C VAL A 114 -25.75 -21.23 -36.63
N THR A 115 -26.71 -20.96 -35.73
CA THR A 115 -26.46 -20.41 -34.39
C THR A 115 -27.04 -21.32 -33.29
N GLY A 116 -26.91 -20.90 -32.02
CA GLY A 116 -27.41 -21.68 -30.89
C GLY A 116 -26.74 -23.04 -30.76
N ALA A 117 -27.40 -24.00 -30.12
CA ALA A 117 -26.86 -25.36 -29.97
C ALA A 117 -26.49 -26.04 -31.31
N ALA A 118 -27.10 -25.63 -32.42
CA ALA A 118 -26.80 -26.14 -33.75
C ALA A 118 -25.44 -25.67 -34.30
N ALA A 119 -24.87 -24.55 -33.80
CA ALA A 119 -23.54 -24.09 -34.21
C ALA A 119 -22.44 -25.10 -33.86
N GLY A 120 -22.66 -25.91 -32.82
CA GLY A 120 -21.72 -26.94 -32.37
C GLY A 120 -20.51 -26.36 -31.63
N SER A 121 -19.35 -26.99 -31.80
CA SER A 121 -18.10 -26.61 -31.14
C SER A 121 -16.89 -26.83 -32.03
N LEU A 122 -15.80 -26.11 -31.73
CA LEU A 122 -14.49 -26.30 -32.34
C LEU A 122 -13.45 -26.59 -31.26
N ALA A 123 -12.34 -27.25 -31.61
CA ALA A 123 -11.24 -27.47 -30.67
C ALA A 123 -9.95 -26.82 -31.16
N VAL A 124 -9.38 -25.88 -30.41
CA VAL A 124 -8.09 -25.27 -30.78
C VAL A 124 -6.98 -26.24 -30.37
N LYS A 125 -6.13 -26.65 -31.32
CA LYS A 125 -5.00 -27.56 -31.10
C LYS A 125 -3.70 -26.78 -31.01
N LEU A 126 -2.86 -27.15 -30.05
CA LEU A 126 -1.50 -26.64 -29.90
C LEU A 126 -0.48 -27.68 -30.36
N ALA A 127 0.74 -27.24 -30.67
CA ALA A 127 1.80 -28.09 -31.19
C ALA A 127 2.35 -29.10 -30.16
N ASP A 128 2.12 -28.86 -28.86
CA ASP A 128 2.40 -29.80 -27.77
C ASP A 128 1.43 -30.99 -27.71
N GLY A 129 0.41 -31.00 -28.57
CA GLY A 129 -0.64 -32.03 -28.62
C GLY A 129 -1.83 -31.76 -27.68
N SER A 130 -1.78 -30.70 -26.87
CA SER A 130 -2.91 -30.27 -26.06
C SER A 130 -3.95 -29.53 -26.90
N SER A 131 -5.21 -29.55 -26.43
CA SER A 131 -6.29 -28.81 -27.05
C SER A 131 -7.29 -28.30 -26.02
N PHE A 132 -8.09 -27.32 -26.41
CA PHE A 132 -9.25 -26.88 -25.64
C PHE A 132 -10.45 -26.70 -26.57
N THR A 133 -11.63 -27.06 -26.07
CA THR A 133 -12.87 -27.03 -26.84
C THR A 133 -13.61 -25.73 -26.56
N VAL A 134 -14.06 -25.07 -27.62
CA VAL A 134 -14.82 -23.83 -27.60
C VAL A 134 -16.23 -24.14 -28.09
N SER A 135 -17.22 -23.93 -27.23
CA SER A 135 -18.63 -24.03 -27.62
C SER A 135 -19.06 -22.76 -28.35
N LEU A 136 -19.66 -22.91 -29.53
CA LEU A 136 -20.23 -21.80 -30.30
C LEU A 136 -21.73 -21.61 -30.01
N ALA A 137 -22.29 -22.36 -29.07
CA ALA A 137 -23.73 -22.33 -28.77
C ALA A 137 -24.23 -20.94 -28.34
N ASN A 138 -23.36 -20.17 -27.67
CA ASN A 138 -23.62 -18.79 -27.25
C ASN A 138 -22.68 -17.81 -27.99
N GLY A 139 -22.22 -18.18 -29.19
CA GLY A 139 -21.28 -17.40 -30.00
C GLY A 139 -21.91 -16.14 -30.58
N ASP A 140 -23.16 -16.23 -31.05
CA ASP A 140 -23.97 -15.08 -31.52
C ASP A 140 -24.34 -14.19 -30.32
N LYS A 141 -23.63 -13.07 -30.16
CA LYS A 141 -23.77 -12.18 -28.99
C LYS A 141 -24.71 -11.02 -29.21
N ASP A 142 -24.94 -10.63 -30.46
CA ASP A 142 -25.88 -9.56 -30.80
C ASP A 142 -27.29 -10.10 -31.13
N ALA A 143 -27.46 -11.43 -31.11
CA ALA A 143 -28.70 -12.16 -31.33
C ALA A 143 -29.33 -11.89 -32.70
N ASN A 144 -28.50 -11.63 -33.72
CA ASN A 144 -28.94 -11.36 -35.08
C ASN A 144 -29.17 -12.64 -35.92
N ASN A 145 -28.92 -13.83 -35.36
CA ASN A 145 -28.95 -15.15 -36.01
C ASN A 145 -27.86 -15.37 -37.07
N VAL A 146 -26.73 -14.69 -36.91
CA VAL A 146 -25.58 -14.76 -37.80
C VAL A 146 -24.31 -14.86 -36.98
N LEU A 147 -23.62 -15.99 -37.07
CA LEU A 147 -22.33 -16.17 -36.43
C LEU A 147 -21.21 -15.63 -37.33
N THR A 148 -20.52 -14.59 -36.85
CA THR A 148 -19.43 -13.92 -37.56
C THR A 148 -18.05 -14.42 -37.13
N ALA A 149 -17.02 -14.16 -37.93
CA ALA A 149 -15.62 -14.45 -37.56
C ALA A 149 -15.18 -13.72 -36.28
N GLN A 150 -15.72 -12.53 -36.03
CA GLN A 150 -15.44 -11.73 -34.83
C GLN A 150 -16.02 -12.40 -33.58
N GLU A 151 -17.22 -12.95 -33.69
CA GLU A 151 -17.86 -13.68 -32.60
C GLU A 151 -17.18 -15.02 -32.32
N ILE A 152 -16.69 -15.71 -33.34
CA ILE A 152 -15.86 -16.90 -33.17
C ILE A 152 -14.56 -16.54 -32.43
N ALA A 153 -13.88 -15.46 -32.81
CA ALA A 153 -12.70 -14.97 -32.11
C ALA A 153 -13.02 -14.64 -30.64
N ALA A 154 -14.15 -13.96 -30.39
CA ALA A 154 -14.59 -13.65 -29.04
C ALA A 154 -14.88 -14.92 -28.23
N ALA A 155 -15.54 -15.92 -28.81
CA ALA A 155 -15.83 -17.19 -28.15
C ALA A 155 -14.55 -17.91 -27.73
N ILE A 156 -13.53 -17.96 -28.61
CA ILE A 156 -12.21 -18.54 -28.28
C ILE A 156 -11.55 -17.79 -27.11
N ASN A 157 -11.59 -16.45 -27.12
CA ASN A 157 -10.99 -15.63 -26.07
C ASN A 157 -11.71 -15.77 -24.72
N MET A 158 -13.03 -15.97 -24.73
CA MET A 158 -13.86 -16.11 -23.52
C MET A 158 -13.94 -17.53 -22.98
N GLU A 159 -13.45 -18.53 -23.73
CA GLU A 159 -13.50 -19.92 -23.32
C GLU A 159 -12.66 -20.13 -22.04
N ALA A 160 -13.31 -20.62 -20.99
CA ALA A 160 -12.65 -20.77 -19.68
C ALA A 160 -11.45 -21.72 -19.76
N THR A 161 -11.55 -22.76 -20.59
CA THR A 161 -10.48 -23.76 -20.77
C THR A 161 -9.30 -23.26 -21.61
N ASN A 162 -9.43 -22.12 -22.30
CA ASN A 162 -8.31 -21.47 -22.99
C ASN A 162 -7.23 -21.03 -21.99
N ASN A 163 -7.60 -20.64 -20.76
CA ASN A 163 -6.66 -20.16 -19.72
C ASN A 163 -5.70 -19.06 -20.23
N SER A 164 -6.18 -18.21 -21.15
CA SER A 164 -5.36 -17.19 -21.84
C SER A 164 -4.14 -17.75 -22.59
N ARG A 165 -4.16 -19.01 -23.04
CA ARG A 165 -3.06 -19.62 -23.82
C ARG A 165 -3.02 -19.13 -25.26
N VAL A 166 -4.19 -18.84 -25.85
CA VAL A 166 -4.33 -18.35 -27.22
C VAL A 166 -5.20 -17.11 -27.23
N THR A 167 -4.82 -16.12 -28.03
CA THR A 167 -5.66 -14.97 -28.36
C THR A 167 -6.10 -15.07 -29.81
N ALA A 168 -7.41 -15.02 -30.03
CA ALA A 168 -8.02 -14.97 -31.33
C ALA A 168 -8.44 -13.54 -31.70
N SER A 169 -8.27 -13.16 -32.95
CA SER A 169 -8.69 -11.86 -33.47
C SER A 169 -9.04 -11.94 -34.95
N THR A 170 -9.71 -10.93 -35.47
CA THR A 170 -9.97 -10.80 -36.90
C THR A 170 -9.08 -9.72 -37.52
N LEU A 171 -8.52 -10.01 -38.69
CA LEU A 171 -7.76 -9.06 -39.49
C LEU A 171 -8.38 -8.93 -40.87
N THR A 172 -8.45 -7.72 -41.40
CA THR A 172 -8.85 -7.50 -42.80
C THR A 172 -7.61 -7.32 -43.66
N VAL A 173 -7.38 -8.23 -44.60
CA VAL A 173 -6.26 -8.18 -45.54
C VAL A 173 -6.82 -8.12 -46.95
N ASN A 174 -6.52 -7.03 -47.67
CA ASN A 174 -7.02 -6.80 -49.04
C ASN A 174 -8.55 -6.92 -49.16
N GLY A 175 -9.30 -6.44 -48.16
CA GLY A 175 -10.76 -6.51 -48.12
C GLY A 175 -11.35 -7.85 -47.69
N GLN A 176 -10.53 -8.86 -47.40
CA GLN A 176 -10.98 -10.16 -46.89
C GLN A 176 -10.73 -10.30 -45.39
N THR A 177 -11.76 -10.74 -44.65
CA THR A 177 -11.64 -11.06 -43.22
C THR A 177 -10.87 -12.36 -43.02
N ARG A 178 -9.91 -12.32 -42.09
CA ARG A 178 -9.13 -13.47 -41.63
C ARG A 178 -9.31 -13.65 -40.13
N LEU A 179 -9.48 -14.89 -39.70
CA LEU A 179 -9.43 -15.26 -38.29
C LEU A 179 -7.99 -15.64 -37.95
N VAL A 180 -7.36 -14.94 -37.02
CA VAL A 180 -5.98 -15.19 -36.58
C VAL A 180 -5.99 -15.65 -35.14
N LEU A 181 -5.30 -16.75 -34.87
CA LEU A 181 -5.07 -17.27 -33.52
C LEU A 181 -3.57 -17.19 -33.26
N THR A 182 -3.20 -16.47 -32.20
CA THR A 182 -1.81 -16.30 -31.77
C THR A 182 -1.64 -16.91 -30.38
N SER A 183 -0.57 -17.67 -30.19
CA SER A 183 -0.22 -18.16 -28.85
C SER A 183 0.28 -17.01 -27.98
N ASN A 184 -0.14 -16.99 -26.72
CA ASN A 184 0.36 -16.03 -25.73
C ASN A 184 1.67 -16.49 -25.09
N LEU A 185 2.09 -17.72 -25.37
CA LEU A 185 3.38 -18.26 -24.96
C LEU A 185 4.29 -18.39 -26.18
N THR A 186 5.56 -18.04 -26.00
CA THR A 186 6.60 -18.26 -27.00
C THR A 186 7.04 -19.73 -27.01
N GLY A 187 7.74 -20.15 -28.07
CA GLY A 187 8.28 -21.50 -28.18
C GLY A 187 7.53 -22.36 -29.19
N GLN A 188 8.25 -23.34 -29.74
CA GLN A 188 7.74 -24.18 -30.83
C GLN A 188 6.51 -24.99 -30.40
N ASN A 189 6.58 -25.62 -29.24
CA ASN A 189 5.50 -26.48 -28.71
C ASN A 189 4.25 -25.69 -28.30
N ASN A 190 4.38 -24.38 -28.01
CA ASN A 190 3.25 -23.53 -27.65
C ASN A 190 2.51 -22.97 -28.86
N SER A 191 2.97 -23.24 -30.09
CA SER A 191 2.33 -22.76 -31.31
C SER A 191 0.92 -23.30 -31.47
N VAL A 192 0.04 -22.50 -32.07
CA VAL A 192 -1.25 -23.02 -32.55
C VAL A 192 -0.98 -23.93 -33.74
N ALA A 193 -1.43 -25.18 -33.65
CA ALA A 193 -1.28 -26.18 -34.70
C ALA A 193 -2.48 -26.18 -35.66
N GLY A 194 -3.66 -25.76 -35.17
CA GLY A 194 -4.85 -25.58 -35.99
C GLY A 194 -6.14 -25.67 -35.18
N ILE A 195 -7.25 -25.90 -35.87
CA ILE A 195 -8.59 -26.06 -35.28
C ILE A 195 -9.15 -27.42 -35.72
N ASP A 196 -9.68 -28.17 -34.75
CA ASP A 196 -10.56 -29.30 -35.00
C ASP A 196 -11.96 -28.78 -35.29
N THR A 197 -12.48 -29.11 -36.47
CA THR A 197 -13.79 -28.67 -36.94
C THR A 197 -14.81 -29.81 -36.98
N THR A 198 -14.48 -31.00 -36.48
CA THR A 198 -15.34 -32.19 -36.56
C THR A 198 -16.70 -32.03 -35.88
N SER A 199 -16.79 -31.16 -34.87
CA SER A 199 -18.00 -30.93 -34.07
C SER A 199 -18.75 -29.63 -34.44
N LEU A 200 -18.39 -28.98 -35.55
CA LEU A 200 -19.11 -27.80 -36.06
C LEU A 200 -20.38 -28.22 -36.80
N GLY A 201 -21.46 -27.44 -36.63
CA GLY A 201 -22.73 -27.72 -37.30
C GLY A 201 -22.92 -27.05 -38.66
N ASP A 202 -22.07 -26.09 -39.02
CA ASP A 202 -22.05 -25.46 -40.35
C ASP A 202 -20.94 -26.07 -41.22
N ALA A 203 -21.32 -26.69 -42.33
CA ALA A 203 -20.39 -27.37 -43.23
C ALA A 203 -19.45 -26.42 -43.98
N ASN A 204 -19.89 -25.19 -44.27
CA ASN A 204 -19.06 -24.18 -44.92
C ASN A 204 -17.99 -23.67 -43.95
N LEU A 205 -18.39 -23.35 -42.71
CA LEU A 205 -17.46 -22.95 -41.66
C LEU A 205 -16.48 -24.08 -41.31
N GLN A 206 -16.94 -25.34 -41.30
CA GLN A 206 -16.09 -26.52 -41.12
C GLN A 206 -15.00 -26.61 -42.20
N SER A 207 -15.35 -26.35 -43.46
CA SER A 207 -14.40 -26.31 -44.58
C SER A 207 -13.41 -25.14 -44.45
N GLN A 208 -13.90 -23.96 -44.08
CA GLN A 208 -13.09 -22.74 -43.97
C GLN A 208 -12.08 -22.77 -42.80
N LEU A 209 -12.49 -23.30 -41.63
CA LEU A 209 -11.61 -23.42 -40.46
C LEU A 209 -10.78 -24.71 -40.47
N GLY A 210 -11.16 -25.69 -41.30
CA GLY A 210 -10.41 -26.93 -41.53
C GLY A 210 -9.44 -26.85 -42.71
N ASP A 211 -9.26 -25.67 -43.33
CA ASP A 211 -8.45 -25.49 -44.52
C ASP A 211 -6.97 -25.89 -44.28
N PRO A 212 -6.44 -26.92 -44.99
CA PRO A 212 -5.04 -27.31 -44.87
C PRO A 212 -4.06 -26.24 -45.42
N ASN A 213 -4.55 -25.27 -46.19
CA ASN A 213 -3.75 -24.17 -46.74
C ASN A 213 -3.75 -22.90 -45.85
N MET A 214 -4.19 -23.02 -44.58
CA MET A 214 -4.07 -21.95 -43.60
C MET A 214 -2.62 -21.42 -43.51
N VAL A 215 -2.47 -20.13 -43.26
CA VAL A 215 -1.15 -19.53 -43.07
C VAL A 215 -0.71 -19.79 -41.62
N ALA A 216 0.22 -20.73 -41.44
CA ALA A 216 0.81 -21.04 -40.15
C ALA A 216 2.24 -20.49 -40.06
N THR A 217 2.54 -19.76 -38.98
CA THR A 217 3.89 -19.40 -38.59
C THR A 217 4.19 -20.10 -37.28
N ALA A 218 5.11 -21.07 -37.30
CA ALA A 218 5.52 -21.75 -36.08
C ALA A 218 6.28 -20.78 -35.18
N GLY A 219 5.98 -20.85 -33.88
CA GLY A 219 6.83 -20.28 -32.85
C GLY A 219 8.20 -20.96 -32.86
N THR A 220 9.18 -20.26 -32.35
CA THR A 220 10.55 -20.76 -32.23
C THR A 220 10.97 -20.72 -30.76
N ASP A 221 11.87 -21.60 -30.36
CA ASP A 221 12.50 -21.57 -29.04
C ASP A 221 13.67 -20.59 -29.04
N ALA A 222 13.95 -19.98 -27.88
CA ALA A 222 15.14 -19.18 -27.67
C ALA A 222 16.36 -20.09 -27.58
N VAL A 223 17.44 -19.70 -28.24
CA VAL A 223 18.71 -20.42 -28.26
C VAL A 223 19.82 -19.48 -27.84
N VAL A 224 20.44 -19.78 -26.70
CA VAL A 224 21.51 -18.98 -26.11
C VAL A 224 22.69 -19.88 -25.73
N TRP A 225 23.90 -19.40 -25.96
CA TRP A 225 25.13 -20.09 -25.59
C TRP A 225 25.81 -19.40 -24.43
N VAL A 226 26.38 -20.17 -23.49
CA VAL A 226 27.31 -19.63 -22.48
C VAL A 226 28.71 -19.62 -23.08
N GLY A 227 29.25 -18.42 -23.32
CA GLY A 227 30.49 -18.19 -24.07
C GLY A 227 30.24 -17.92 -25.54
N ALA A 228 31.19 -18.32 -26.39
CA ALA A 228 31.08 -18.18 -27.84
C ALA A 228 30.16 -19.23 -28.47
N GLN A 229 29.59 -18.89 -29.62
CA GLN A 229 28.84 -19.86 -30.42
C GLN A 229 29.73 -21.05 -30.76
N ASN A 230 29.21 -22.28 -30.64
CA ASN A 230 29.93 -23.53 -30.91
C ASN A 230 31.19 -23.76 -30.04
N SER A 231 31.25 -23.15 -28.84
CA SER A 231 32.30 -23.46 -27.85
C SER A 231 32.21 -24.92 -27.37
N ALA A 232 33.35 -25.53 -27.04
CA ALA A 232 33.43 -26.84 -26.40
C ALA A 232 33.87 -26.71 -24.93
N PRO A 233 33.20 -27.38 -23.95
CA PRO A 233 31.98 -28.18 -24.12
C PRO A 233 30.78 -27.33 -24.57
N ALA A 234 29.82 -27.98 -25.26
CA ALA A 234 28.66 -27.30 -25.83
C ALA A 234 27.75 -26.77 -24.72
N ASN A 235 27.85 -25.47 -24.42
CA ASN A 235 27.02 -24.79 -23.43
C ASN A 235 25.78 -24.15 -24.09
N LYS A 236 25.07 -24.91 -24.92
CA LYS A 236 23.86 -24.47 -25.62
C LYS A 236 22.64 -24.65 -24.72
N ILE A 237 21.82 -23.61 -24.62
CA ILE A 237 20.59 -23.60 -23.83
C ILE A 237 19.43 -23.27 -24.76
N THR A 238 18.45 -24.15 -24.79
CA THR A 238 17.22 -23.99 -25.58
C THR A 238 16.02 -23.99 -24.65
N GLN A 239 15.12 -23.02 -24.80
CA GLN A 239 13.87 -22.99 -24.06
C GLN A 239 12.79 -22.17 -24.77
N ALA A 240 11.54 -22.40 -24.37
CA ALA A 240 10.39 -21.71 -24.93
C ALA A 240 10.32 -20.21 -24.58
N SER A 241 11.08 -19.71 -23.59
CA SER A 241 11.02 -18.32 -23.11
C SER A 241 12.30 -17.53 -23.42
N ASN A 242 12.15 -16.22 -23.61
CA ASN A 242 13.28 -15.29 -23.74
C ASN A 242 13.93 -14.92 -22.39
N THR A 243 13.40 -15.40 -21.27
CA THR A 243 13.94 -15.15 -19.92
C THR A 243 14.70 -16.37 -19.40
N PHE A 244 15.96 -16.20 -19.03
CA PHE A 244 16.92 -17.21 -18.62
C PHE A 244 17.40 -16.98 -17.19
N ASN A 245 17.28 -17.99 -16.33
CA ASN A 245 17.71 -17.95 -14.92
C ASN A 245 18.86 -18.96 -14.67
N VAL A 246 19.92 -18.87 -15.49
CA VAL A 246 21.00 -19.86 -15.52
C VAL A 246 22.13 -19.51 -14.54
N VAL A 247 22.28 -18.22 -14.24
CA VAL A 247 23.20 -17.72 -13.21
C VAL A 247 22.41 -17.57 -11.91
N ASP A 248 22.89 -18.15 -10.83
CA ASP A 248 22.18 -18.10 -9.55
C ASP A 248 21.95 -16.65 -9.11
N GLY A 249 20.70 -16.36 -8.73
CA GLY A 249 20.25 -15.02 -8.36
C GLY A 249 20.12 -14.02 -9.51
N VAL A 250 20.26 -14.41 -10.78
CA VAL A 250 20.18 -13.50 -11.93
C VAL A 250 19.16 -13.97 -12.96
N ALA A 251 18.25 -13.08 -13.33
CA ALA A 251 17.30 -13.28 -14.43
C ALA A 251 17.71 -12.42 -15.63
N MET A 252 17.83 -13.04 -16.81
CA MET A 252 18.25 -12.40 -18.05
C MET A 252 17.14 -12.50 -19.08
N THR A 253 16.66 -11.38 -19.61
CA THR A 253 15.64 -11.35 -20.66
C THR A 253 16.25 -10.81 -21.95
N PHE A 254 16.36 -11.65 -22.97
CA PHE A 254 16.90 -11.27 -24.27
C PHE A 254 15.82 -10.69 -25.19
N THR A 255 16.17 -9.68 -25.97
CA THR A 255 15.26 -8.95 -26.88
C THR A 255 15.82 -8.85 -28.29
N LYS A 256 17.10 -9.18 -28.50
CA LYS A 256 17.74 -9.21 -29.83
C LYS A 256 18.64 -10.43 -29.96
N ALA A 257 18.55 -11.11 -31.10
CA ALA A 257 19.54 -12.09 -31.51
C ALA A 257 20.79 -11.39 -32.07
N GLN A 258 21.93 -12.04 -31.94
CA GLN A 258 23.20 -11.56 -32.48
C GLN A 258 23.41 -12.06 -33.91
N ALA A 259 24.14 -11.28 -34.71
CA ALA A 259 24.55 -11.72 -36.03
C ALA A 259 25.50 -12.92 -35.95
N ALA A 260 25.38 -13.85 -36.89
CA ALA A 260 26.25 -15.03 -36.98
C ALA A 260 27.74 -14.64 -36.92
N GLY A 261 28.48 -15.25 -36.00
CA GLY A 261 29.91 -14.98 -35.81
C GLY A 261 30.23 -13.71 -35.02
N ALA A 262 29.25 -12.98 -34.49
CA ALA A 262 29.49 -11.86 -33.58
C ALA A 262 30.13 -12.35 -32.26
N PRO A 263 30.99 -11.53 -31.62
CA PRO A 263 31.56 -11.88 -30.33
C PRO A 263 30.47 -11.99 -29.24
N PRO A 264 30.69 -12.81 -28.18
CA PRO A 264 29.79 -12.88 -27.05
C PRO A 264 29.60 -11.54 -26.35
N VAL A 265 28.41 -11.34 -25.80
CA VAL A 265 28.11 -10.22 -24.91
C VAL A 265 28.51 -10.59 -23.50
N THR A 266 29.15 -9.65 -22.80
CA THR A 266 29.48 -9.82 -21.38
C THR A 266 28.32 -9.35 -20.51
N LEU A 267 27.83 -10.23 -19.66
CA LEU A 267 27.01 -9.90 -18.51
C LEU A 267 27.92 -9.62 -17.32
N ASN A 268 27.91 -8.38 -16.82
CA ASN A 268 28.58 -7.97 -15.60
C ASN A 268 27.57 -7.94 -14.45
N VAL A 269 27.78 -8.81 -13.47
CA VAL A 269 27.06 -8.82 -12.19
C VAL A 269 27.94 -8.16 -11.16
N ALA A 270 27.46 -7.08 -10.56
CA ALA A 270 28.20 -6.33 -9.56
C ALA A 270 27.25 -5.77 -8.50
N ARG A 271 27.81 -5.33 -7.37
CA ARG A 271 27.04 -4.59 -6.38
C ARG A 271 26.52 -3.28 -6.97
N ASP A 272 25.25 -2.99 -6.73
CA ASP A 272 24.65 -1.69 -7.01
C ASP A 272 24.84 -0.77 -5.80
N SER A 273 25.92 0.03 -5.79
CA SER A 273 26.19 1.00 -4.71
C SER A 273 25.09 2.05 -4.61
N GLY A 274 24.56 2.51 -5.75
CA GLY A 274 23.46 3.48 -5.82
C GLY A 274 22.16 2.92 -5.26
N GLY A 275 21.80 1.69 -5.66
CA GLY A 275 20.64 0.96 -5.14
C GLY A 275 20.76 0.69 -3.64
N THR A 276 21.92 0.22 -3.20
CA THR A 276 22.20 -0.02 -1.76
C THR A 276 22.10 1.27 -0.95
N ALA A 277 22.71 2.37 -1.42
CA ALA A 277 22.63 3.66 -0.74
C ALA A 277 21.19 4.17 -0.65
N SER A 278 20.37 3.93 -1.69
CA SER A 278 18.96 4.32 -1.70
C SER A 278 18.15 3.52 -0.68
N ASN A 279 18.37 2.21 -0.58
CA ASN A 279 17.71 1.37 0.41
C ASN A 279 18.07 1.79 1.85
N VAL A 280 19.35 2.03 2.12
CA VAL A 280 19.80 2.50 3.43
C VAL A 280 19.27 3.90 3.73
N GLN A 281 19.24 4.80 2.75
CA GLN A 281 18.67 6.13 2.91
C GLN A 281 17.18 6.07 3.24
N ASN A 282 16.41 5.20 2.58
CA ASN A 282 15.01 4.98 2.90
C ASN A 282 14.83 4.54 4.36
N PHE A 283 15.67 3.65 4.86
CA PHE A 283 15.65 3.28 6.29
C PHE A 283 15.96 4.47 7.20
N VAL A 284 16.99 5.26 6.88
CA VAL A 284 17.38 6.47 7.63
C VAL A 284 16.24 7.48 7.66
N ASP A 285 15.56 7.71 6.55
CA ASP A 285 14.46 8.66 6.44
C ASP A 285 13.25 8.21 7.26
N GLN A 286 12.90 6.92 7.20
CA GLN A 286 11.79 6.37 7.96
C GLN A 286 12.07 6.34 9.46
N TRP A 287 13.31 6.06 9.85
CA TRP A 287 13.78 6.23 11.23
C TRP A 287 13.65 7.70 11.68
N ASN A 288 14.13 8.65 10.87
CA ASN A 288 14.12 10.07 11.19
C ASN A 288 12.69 10.61 11.34
N LYS A 289 11.75 10.17 10.50
CA LYS A 289 10.32 10.49 10.65
C LYS A 289 9.75 9.98 11.97
N MET A 290 10.03 8.73 12.33
CA MET A 290 9.58 8.15 13.60
C MET A 290 10.17 8.88 14.82
N MET A 291 11.47 9.18 14.77
CA MET A 291 12.16 9.94 15.81
C MET A 291 11.68 11.38 15.91
N GLY A 292 11.34 12.02 14.79
CA GLY A 292 10.72 13.34 14.74
C GLY A 292 9.37 13.34 15.45
N THR A 293 8.48 12.40 15.10
CA THR A 293 7.19 12.24 15.80
C THR A 293 7.37 12.03 17.30
N LEU A 294 8.29 11.15 17.72
CA LEU A 294 8.57 10.94 19.14
C LEU A 294 9.15 12.20 19.81
N ALA A 295 10.01 12.96 19.12
CA ALA A 295 10.59 14.19 19.63
C ALA A 295 9.52 15.27 19.82
N ASP A 296 8.63 15.47 18.85
CA ASP A 296 7.53 16.44 18.94
C ASP A 296 6.58 16.09 20.08
N LEU A 297 6.23 14.81 20.23
CA LEU A 297 5.36 14.34 21.29
C LEU A 297 5.99 14.47 22.70
N THR A 298 7.32 14.38 22.81
CA THR A 298 8.05 14.39 24.09
C THR A 298 8.83 15.69 24.35
N ALA A 299 8.67 16.71 23.51
CA ALA A 299 9.39 17.96 23.65
C ALA A 299 9.01 18.65 24.96
N ALA A 300 9.99 19.09 25.76
CA ALA A 300 9.74 19.80 27.01
C ALA A 300 9.09 21.19 26.83
N GLY A 301 8.95 21.66 25.58
CA GLY A 301 8.56 23.03 25.26
C GLY A 301 9.68 24.03 25.51
N ASP A 302 9.47 25.26 25.05
CA ASP A 302 10.35 26.39 25.32
C ASP A 302 9.48 27.66 25.33
N ALA A 303 9.05 28.06 26.53
CA ALA A 303 8.21 29.24 26.73
C ALA A 303 8.91 30.52 26.25
N ALA A 304 10.24 30.59 26.30
CA ALA A 304 11.01 31.75 25.81
C ALA A 304 11.01 31.84 24.28
N LYS A 305 10.72 30.74 23.58
CA LYS A 305 10.59 30.69 22.11
C LYS A 305 9.15 30.50 21.63
N GLY A 306 8.16 30.61 22.52
CA GLY A 306 6.75 30.39 22.21
C GLY A 306 6.46 28.97 21.70
N LYS A 307 7.23 27.96 22.14
CA LYS A 307 7.01 26.56 21.78
C LYS A 307 6.32 25.83 22.92
N ASP A 308 5.14 25.31 22.63
CA ASP A 308 4.40 24.49 23.58
C ASP A 308 5.12 23.16 23.87
N SER A 309 4.89 22.63 25.07
CA SER A 309 5.33 21.30 25.45
C SER A 309 4.55 20.24 24.67
N GLY A 310 5.23 19.18 24.27
CA GLY A 310 4.60 17.99 23.74
C GLY A 310 3.66 17.37 24.78
N ILE A 311 2.55 16.79 24.32
CA ILE A 311 1.52 16.18 25.17
C ILE A 311 2.07 15.03 26.05
N TYR A 312 3.18 14.42 25.64
CA TYR A 312 3.88 13.34 26.34
C TYR A 312 5.26 13.73 26.87
N ALA A 313 5.54 15.02 27.07
CA ALA A 313 6.82 15.49 27.61
C ALA A 313 7.21 14.84 28.94
N SER A 314 6.22 14.56 29.80
CA SER A 314 6.41 13.91 31.10
C SER A 314 6.08 12.40 31.09
N ASP A 315 5.86 11.79 29.92
CA ASP A 315 5.54 10.37 29.82
C ASP A 315 6.82 9.51 29.81
N ALA A 316 7.08 8.85 30.95
CA ALA A 316 8.24 7.97 31.11
C ALA A 316 8.21 6.76 30.15
N GLY A 317 7.03 6.30 29.74
CA GLY A 317 6.88 5.16 28.82
C GLY A 317 7.34 5.50 27.41
N ILE A 318 6.91 6.63 26.87
CA ILE A 318 7.31 7.07 25.52
C ILE A 318 8.78 7.51 25.52
N ALA A 319 9.27 8.14 26.59
CA ALA A 319 10.70 8.42 26.75
C ALA A 319 11.55 7.12 26.79
N SER A 320 11.09 6.09 27.52
CA SER A 320 11.74 4.79 27.57
C SER A 320 11.73 4.08 26.21
N LEU A 321 10.63 4.15 25.46
CA LEU A 321 10.57 3.64 24.09
C LEU A 321 11.63 4.30 23.20
N LYS A 322 11.68 5.64 23.19
CA LYS A 322 12.66 6.42 22.41
C LYS A 322 14.10 5.98 22.75
N SER A 323 14.42 5.87 24.04
CA SER A 323 15.74 5.43 24.51
C SER A 323 16.07 3.99 24.10
N ARG A 324 15.11 3.05 24.23
CA ARG A 324 15.29 1.66 23.81
C ARG A 324 15.51 1.54 22.31
N MET A 325 14.74 2.26 21.50
CA MET A 325 14.95 2.31 20.04
C MET A 325 16.38 2.77 19.72
N GLN A 326 16.82 3.88 20.32
CA GLN A 326 18.18 4.40 20.11
C GLN A 326 19.27 3.42 20.58
N SER A 327 19.04 2.70 21.68
CA SER A 327 19.97 1.68 22.17
C SER A 327 20.13 0.52 21.19
N LEU A 328 19.04 0.11 20.53
CA LEU A 328 19.08 -0.98 19.55
C LEU A 328 19.94 -0.64 18.32
N LEU A 329 20.00 0.63 17.91
CA LEU A 329 20.89 1.07 16.82
C LEU A 329 22.37 1.02 17.17
N ARG A 330 22.70 1.14 18.46
CA ARG A 330 24.08 1.08 18.96
C ARG A 330 24.55 -0.35 19.21
N SER A 331 23.68 -1.34 18.98
CA SER A 331 24.04 -2.74 19.13
C SER A 331 25.12 -3.13 18.11
N THR A 332 26.04 -3.98 18.55
CA THR A 332 27.08 -4.58 17.72
C THR A 332 26.69 -6.02 17.41
N VAL A 333 26.74 -6.40 16.14
CA VAL A 333 26.51 -7.77 15.69
C VAL A 333 27.79 -8.27 15.04
N GLY A 334 28.35 -9.37 15.53
CA GLY A 334 29.59 -9.95 14.99
C GLY A 334 30.80 -9.01 15.04
N GLY A 335 30.87 -8.10 16.02
CA GLY A 335 31.97 -7.13 16.16
C GLY A 335 31.87 -5.88 15.27
N ALA A 336 30.83 -5.76 14.44
CA ALA A 336 30.58 -4.60 13.60
C ALA A 336 29.30 -3.85 14.03
N SER A 337 29.25 -2.54 13.77
CA SER A 337 28.10 -1.68 14.07
C SER A 337 27.69 -0.88 12.83
N LEU A 338 26.49 -0.31 12.87
CA LEU A 338 25.97 0.60 11.82
C LEU A 338 26.94 1.76 11.52
N VAL A 339 27.67 2.23 12.53
CA VAL A 339 28.67 3.30 12.39
C VAL A 339 29.82 2.89 11.48
N THR A 340 30.23 1.61 11.51
CA THR A 340 31.27 1.08 10.62
C THR A 340 30.88 1.24 9.15
N TYR A 341 29.58 1.07 8.85
CA TYR A 341 28.99 1.20 7.52
C TYR A 341 28.49 2.62 7.20
N GLY A 342 28.92 3.64 7.95
CA GLY A 342 28.60 5.03 7.67
C GLY A 342 27.21 5.47 8.11
N ILE A 343 26.47 4.66 8.86
CA ILE A 343 25.18 5.04 9.44
C ILE A 343 25.43 5.54 10.87
N THR A 344 25.36 6.86 11.07
CA THR A 344 25.72 7.51 12.34
C THR A 344 24.51 8.13 13.02
N ALA A 345 24.40 7.93 14.34
CA ALA A 345 23.38 8.59 15.15
C ALA A 345 23.83 10.00 15.57
N GLN A 346 22.93 10.97 15.40
CA GLN A 346 23.11 12.36 15.78
C GLN A 346 22.68 12.61 17.24
N ARG A 347 23.00 13.80 17.77
CA ARG A 347 22.70 14.18 19.16
C ARG A 347 21.20 14.18 19.48
N ASP A 348 20.36 14.48 18.50
CA ASP A 348 18.90 14.47 18.61
C ASP A 348 18.28 13.06 18.46
N GLY A 349 19.10 12.06 18.11
CA GLY A 349 18.67 10.68 17.86
C GLY A 349 18.30 10.37 16.42
N THR A 350 18.41 11.33 15.50
CA THR A 350 18.29 11.08 14.06
C THR A 350 19.51 10.31 13.54
N LEU A 351 19.37 9.72 12.35
CA LEU A 351 20.43 9.04 11.63
C LEU A 351 20.89 9.87 10.43
N ALA A 352 22.17 9.76 10.10
CA ALA A 352 22.77 10.26 8.87
C ALA A 352 23.56 9.14 8.18
N LEU A 353 23.59 9.18 6.84
CA LEU A 353 24.30 8.22 6.00
C LEU A 353 25.51 8.89 5.32
N ASP A 354 26.71 8.36 5.60
CA ASP A 354 27.92 8.61 4.82
C ASP A 354 28.09 7.51 3.77
N LYS A 355 27.72 7.83 2.52
CA LYS A 355 27.79 6.91 1.38
C LYS A 355 29.23 6.46 1.09
N THR A 356 30.21 7.34 1.25
CA THR A 356 31.62 7.01 0.97
C THR A 356 32.15 5.99 1.96
N ARG A 357 31.79 6.14 3.24
CA ARG A 357 32.16 5.19 4.28
C ARG A 357 31.42 3.86 4.12
N MET A 358 30.14 3.91 3.75
CA MET A 358 29.34 2.72 3.44
C MET A 358 29.96 1.90 2.31
N ASP A 359 30.31 2.54 1.18
CA ASP A 359 30.90 1.87 0.02
C ASP A 359 32.25 1.22 0.36
N LYS A 360 33.11 1.92 1.11
CA LYS A 360 34.38 1.37 1.60
C LYS A 360 34.17 0.17 2.51
N ALA A 361 33.25 0.26 3.47
CA ALA A 361 32.97 -0.82 4.41
C ALA A 361 32.39 -2.06 3.69
N LEU A 362 31.47 -1.86 2.75
CA LEU A 362 30.89 -2.93 1.95
C LEU A 362 31.92 -3.56 0.99
N ALA A 363 32.92 -2.82 0.52
CA ALA A 363 34.01 -3.38 -0.27
C ALA A 363 34.87 -4.35 0.54
N THR A 364 35.09 -4.07 1.84
CA THR A 364 35.84 -4.95 2.74
C THR A 364 35.01 -6.11 3.27
N ASN A 365 33.75 -5.86 3.66
CA ASN A 365 32.85 -6.87 4.18
C ASN A 365 31.45 -6.73 3.55
N PRO A 366 31.20 -7.42 2.42
CA PRO A 366 29.93 -7.39 1.71
C PRO A 366 28.70 -7.77 2.52
N THR A 367 28.84 -8.74 3.43
CA THR A 367 27.70 -9.36 4.14
C THR A 367 27.46 -8.75 5.52
N GLY A 368 28.39 -7.96 6.04
CA GLY A 368 28.29 -7.47 7.41
C GLY A 368 27.19 -6.43 7.62
N LEU A 369 26.82 -5.64 6.59
CA LEU A 369 25.68 -4.72 6.71
C LEU A 369 24.36 -5.49 6.89
N ASP A 370 24.14 -6.53 6.10
CA ASP A 370 22.97 -7.40 6.22
C ASP A 370 22.98 -8.17 7.54
N ALA A 371 24.14 -8.59 8.03
CA ALA A 371 24.25 -9.25 9.33
C ALA A 371 23.85 -8.31 10.49
N ILE A 372 24.24 -7.03 10.42
CA ILE A 372 23.89 -6.02 11.44
C ILE A 372 22.40 -5.66 11.37
N LEU A 373 21.90 -5.36 10.17
CA LEU A 373 20.49 -5.01 9.98
C LEU A 373 19.60 -6.21 10.30
N GLY A 374 20.02 -7.42 9.91
CA GLY A 374 19.28 -8.65 10.15
C GLY A 374 17.95 -8.68 9.41
N LYS A 375 16.98 -9.41 9.96
CA LYS A 375 15.67 -9.60 9.35
C LYS A 375 14.53 -9.43 10.33
N VAL A 376 13.41 -8.91 9.83
CA VAL A 376 12.11 -8.97 10.49
C VAL A 376 11.56 -10.39 10.31
N SER A 377 11.23 -11.05 11.41
CA SER A 377 10.67 -12.40 11.39
C SER A 377 9.85 -12.65 12.64
N LEU A 378 8.74 -13.36 12.49
CA LEU A 378 7.89 -13.76 13.60
C LEU A 378 8.52 -14.86 14.46
N THR A 379 9.36 -15.70 13.87
CA THR A 379 9.93 -16.89 14.52
C THR A 379 11.41 -16.74 14.86
N SER A 380 12.15 -15.93 14.11
CA SER A 380 13.59 -15.74 14.32
C SER A 380 14.02 -14.32 13.92
N PRO A 381 13.55 -13.28 14.65
CA PRO A 381 14.00 -11.92 14.42
C PRO A 381 15.50 -11.82 14.71
N SER A 382 16.21 -11.06 13.89
CA SER A 382 17.65 -10.84 14.07
C SER A 382 18.06 -9.42 13.72
N GLY A 383 19.23 -9.02 14.22
CA GLY A 383 19.82 -7.72 13.95
C GLY A 383 18.95 -6.55 14.43
N VAL A 384 19.26 -5.37 13.90
CA VAL A 384 18.59 -4.12 14.25
C VAL A 384 17.11 -4.14 13.83
N LEU A 385 16.79 -4.60 12.62
CA LEU A 385 15.43 -4.58 12.08
C LEU A 385 14.49 -5.49 12.87
N GLY A 386 14.91 -6.73 13.14
CA GLY A 386 14.10 -7.66 13.91
C GLY A 386 13.85 -7.19 15.34
N ASN A 387 14.87 -6.63 15.99
CA ASN A 387 14.75 -6.10 17.35
C ASN A 387 13.86 -4.85 17.41
N LEU A 388 13.96 -3.96 16.41
CA LEU A 388 13.08 -2.79 16.31
C LEU A 388 11.63 -3.19 16.06
N ASP A 389 11.37 -4.11 15.12
CA ASP A 389 10.02 -4.60 14.87
C ASP A 389 9.44 -5.27 16.13
N ALA A 390 10.20 -6.10 16.83
CA ALA A 390 9.75 -6.73 18.08
C ALA A 390 9.37 -5.69 19.15
N LEU A 391 10.19 -4.65 19.32
CA LEU A 391 9.91 -3.56 20.26
C LEU A 391 8.64 -2.82 19.86
N ILE A 392 8.49 -2.40 18.60
CA ILE A 392 7.30 -1.65 18.16
C ILE A 392 6.07 -2.56 18.17
N ASN A 393 6.22 -3.85 17.90
CA ASN A 393 5.13 -4.82 17.98
C ASN A 393 4.59 -4.92 19.41
N SER A 394 5.45 -4.88 20.45
CA SER A 394 4.98 -4.84 21.85
C SER A 394 4.12 -3.61 22.18
N TRP A 395 4.28 -2.52 21.41
CA TRP A 395 3.48 -1.30 21.53
C TRP A 395 2.21 -1.33 20.70
N THR A 396 2.30 -1.84 19.47
CA THR A 396 1.25 -1.79 18.45
C THR A 396 0.40 -3.05 18.36
N LYS A 397 0.70 -4.11 19.13
CA LYS A 397 -0.04 -5.36 19.12
C LYS A 397 -1.53 -5.11 19.38
N VAL A 398 -2.38 -5.60 18.48
CA VAL A 398 -3.83 -5.44 18.59
C VAL A 398 -4.33 -6.08 19.89
N GLY A 399 -5.15 -5.33 20.64
CA GLY A 399 -5.80 -5.76 21.88
C GLY A 399 -4.91 -5.92 23.12
N THR A 400 -3.59 -6.04 22.98
CA THR A 400 -2.67 -6.30 24.12
C THR A 400 -1.43 -5.40 24.15
N GLY A 401 -1.23 -4.57 23.12
CA GLY A 401 -0.11 -3.63 23.05
C GLY A 401 -0.32 -2.41 23.94
N GLN A 402 0.78 -1.73 24.27
CA GLN A 402 0.76 -0.52 25.10
C GLN A 402 -0.12 0.59 24.53
N LEU A 403 -0.19 0.73 23.20
CA LEU A 403 -1.05 1.73 22.56
C LEU A 403 -2.53 1.40 22.73
N ALA A 404 -2.92 0.12 22.63
CA ALA A 404 -4.31 -0.28 22.82
C ALA A 404 -4.78 0.05 24.24
N SER A 405 -4.00 -0.37 25.25
CA SER A 405 -4.30 -0.07 26.65
C SER A 405 -4.41 1.43 26.94
N ARG A 406 -3.54 2.26 26.34
CA ARG A 406 -3.58 3.72 26.50
C ARG A 406 -4.80 4.35 25.80
N LYS A 407 -5.17 3.86 24.62
CA LYS A 407 -6.38 4.31 23.91
C LYS A 407 -7.64 3.95 24.69
N ASP A 408 -7.72 2.73 25.21
CA ASP A 408 -8.86 2.26 26.01
C ASP A 408 -9.01 3.10 27.28
N ALA A 409 -7.91 3.37 28.00
CA ALA A 409 -7.92 4.24 29.18
C ALA A 409 -8.40 5.67 28.86
N ASN A 410 -7.96 6.24 27.72
CA ASN A 410 -8.41 7.57 27.30
C ASN A 410 -9.88 7.59 26.86
N ALA A 411 -10.35 6.54 26.18
CA ALA A 411 -11.75 6.40 25.79
C ALA A 411 -12.68 6.28 27.01
N HIS A 412 -12.24 5.55 28.05
CA HIS A 412 -12.94 5.51 29.34
C HIS A 412 -13.00 6.90 30.00
N LEU A 413 -11.89 7.64 30.01
CA LEU A 413 -11.85 9.01 30.54
C LEU A 413 -12.82 9.93 29.76
N GLN A 414 -12.83 9.89 28.43
CA GLN A 414 -13.74 10.68 27.61
C GLN A 414 -15.22 10.33 27.90
N THR A 415 -15.52 9.05 28.11
CA THR A 415 -16.87 8.60 28.50
C THR A 415 -17.26 9.16 29.87
N GLU A 416 -16.34 9.13 30.84
CA GLU A 416 -16.57 9.68 32.17
C GLU A 416 -16.77 11.21 32.13
N LEU A 417 -15.96 11.93 31.35
CA LEU A 417 -16.09 13.38 31.15
C LEU A 417 -17.43 13.74 30.51
N THR A 418 -17.90 12.93 29.56
CA THR A 418 -19.22 13.10 28.94
C THR A 418 -20.34 12.93 29.97
N ALA A 419 -20.24 11.91 30.84
CA ALA A 419 -21.21 11.71 31.92
C ALA A 419 -21.17 12.86 32.94
N ARG A 420 -19.98 13.36 33.30
CA ARG A 420 -19.81 14.53 34.18
C ARG A 420 -20.40 15.80 33.58
N GLN A 421 -20.23 16.01 32.27
CA GLN A 421 -20.83 17.13 31.55
C GLN A 421 -22.37 17.06 31.59
N ALA A 422 -22.96 15.89 31.35
CA ALA A 422 -24.40 15.69 31.44
C ALA A 422 -24.93 15.96 32.86
N ALA A 423 -24.23 15.47 33.89
CA ALA A 423 -24.58 15.72 35.27
C ALA A 423 -24.48 17.22 35.65
N LEU A 424 -23.44 17.92 35.16
CA LEU A 424 -23.30 19.36 35.38
C LEU A 424 -24.40 20.15 34.68
N GLN A 425 -24.82 19.73 33.48
CA GLN A 425 -25.96 20.32 32.78
C GLN A 425 -27.25 20.18 33.58
N THR A 426 -27.53 18.99 34.14
CA THR A 426 -28.70 18.82 35.03
C THR A 426 -28.63 19.73 36.25
N GLN A 427 -27.44 19.93 36.84
CA GLN A 427 -27.28 20.86 37.97
C GLN A 427 -27.50 22.32 37.56
N TYR A 428 -27.04 22.70 36.38
CA TYR A 428 -27.31 24.00 35.79
C TYR A 428 -28.81 24.22 35.61
N ASP A 429 -29.52 23.28 34.99
CA ASP A 429 -30.96 23.38 34.72
C ASP A 429 -31.77 23.49 36.02
N ASN A 430 -31.41 22.70 37.05
CA ASN A 430 -32.04 22.78 38.36
C ASN A 430 -31.79 24.12 39.06
N ALA A 431 -30.55 24.63 39.00
CA ALA A 431 -30.21 25.93 39.58
C ALA A 431 -30.96 27.06 38.85
N TYR A 432 -30.99 27.01 37.52
CA TYR A 432 -31.73 27.94 36.67
C TYR A 432 -33.21 27.95 37.01
N ASN A 433 -33.87 26.79 37.07
CA ASN A 433 -35.29 26.69 37.40
C ASN A 433 -35.59 27.22 38.81
N ARG A 434 -34.73 26.93 39.80
CA ARG A 434 -34.86 27.45 41.16
C ARG A 434 -34.74 28.97 41.19
N TYR A 435 -33.72 29.53 40.55
CA TYR A 435 -33.53 30.98 40.50
C TYR A 435 -34.68 31.65 39.73
N LEU A 436 -35.12 31.07 38.61
CA LEU A 436 -36.24 31.59 37.83
C LEU A 436 -37.53 31.66 38.67
N ALA A 437 -37.84 30.61 39.44
CA ALA A 437 -38.97 30.62 40.35
C ALA A 437 -38.85 31.71 41.43
N GLN A 438 -37.68 31.85 42.05
CA GLN A 438 -37.40 32.87 43.07
C GLN A 438 -37.56 34.29 42.50
N PHE A 439 -36.96 34.58 41.34
CA PHE A 439 -37.06 35.92 40.73
C PHE A 439 -38.44 36.22 40.17
N THR A 440 -39.20 35.22 39.69
CA THR A 440 -40.60 35.40 39.27
C THR A 440 -41.52 35.70 40.45
N GLN A 441 -41.29 35.04 41.59
CA GLN A 441 -42.01 35.33 42.84
C GLN A 441 -41.66 36.73 43.36
N LEU A 442 -40.38 37.11 43.33
CA LEU A 442 -39.95 38.47 43.68
C LEU A 442 -40.58 39.52 42.76
N GLN A 443 -40.66 39.27 41.46
CA GLN A 443 -41.34 40.17 40.51
C GLN A 443 -42.83 40.30 40.83
N SER A 444 -43.51 39.19 41.13
CA SER A 444 -44.92 39.21 41.56
C SER A 444 -45.12 40.00 42.84
N LEU A 445 -44.26 39.80 43.84
CA LEU A 445 -44.30 40.54 45.11
C LEU A 445 -44.06 42.03 44.89
N GLN A 446 -43.09 42.41 44.06
CA GLN A 446 -42.83 43.81 43.70
C GLN A 446 -44.02 44.44 42.98
N SER A 447 -44.69 43.70 42.07
CA SER A 447 -45.89 44.17 41.40
C SER A 447 -47.05 44.37 42.37
N GLN A 448 -47.25 43.45 43.33
CA GLN A 448 -48.26 43.59 44.39
C GLN A 448 -47.94 44.79 45.29
N MET A 449 -46.70 44.93 45.75
CA MET A 449 -46.27 46.09 46.56
C MET A 449 -46.44 47.40 45.79
N SER A 450 -46.14 47.44 44.49
CA SER A 450 -46.34 48.63 43.65
C SER A 450 -47.82 48.96 43.49
N GLY A 451 -48.67 47.95 43.31
CA GLY A 451 -50.12 48.09 43.25
C GLY A 451 -50.72 48.58 44.57
N THR A 452 -50.29 48.02 45.71
CA THR A 452 -50.69 48.47 47.05
C THR A 452 -50.18 49.88 47.34
N THR A 453 -48.95 50.21 46.94
CA THR A 453 -48.40 51.58 47.08
C THR A 453 -49.22 52.57 46.25
N SER A 454 -49.54 52.22 45.00
CA SER A 454 -50.40 53.04 44.13
C SER A 454 -51.81 53.20 44.69
N MET A 455 -52.34 52.15 45.34
CA MET A 455 -53.64 52.18 46.02
C MET A 455 -53.62 53.08 47.25
N PHE A 456 -52.56 53.03 48.07
CA PHE A 456 -52.35 53.94 49.19
C PHE A 456 -52.16 55.38 48.71
N GLU A 457 -51.33 55.61 47.68
CA GLU A 457 -51.19 56.92 47.07
C GLU A 457 -52.53 57.45 46.55
N ALA A 458 -53.35 56.63 45.88
CA ALA A 458 -54.68 57.02 45.41
C ALA A 458 -55.70 57.25 46.54
N MET A 459 -55.59 56.54 47.66
CA MET A 459 -56.43 56.76 48.85
C MET A 459 -56.06 58.04 49.60
N PHE A 460 -54.77 58.34 49.72
CA PHE A 460 -54.27 59.52 50.45
C PHE A 460 -54.16 60.77 49.58
N SER A 461 -54.19 60.65 48.24
CA SER A 461 -54.30 61.81 47.34
C SER A 461 -55.73 62.33 47.18
N LYS A 462 -56.75 61.61 47.68
CA LYS A 462 -58.17 61.99 47.57
C LYS A 462 -58.77 62.63 48.83
N SER A 463 -57.95 62.89 49.84
CA SER A 463 -58.36 63.54 51.10
C SER A 463 -58.18 65.06 51.13
N ASP A 464 -57.79 65.70 50.02
CA ASP A 464 -57.84 67.16 49.85
C ASP A 464 -58.97 67.53 48.87
N SER A 465 -60.20 67.59 49.37
CA SER A 465 -61.33 68.35 48.80
C SER A 465 -62.29 68.74 49.91
#